data_AF-Q9PEY8-F1
#
_entry.id   AF-Q9PEY8-F1
#
_cell.length_a   1.000
_cell.length_b   1.000
_cell.length_c   1.000
_cell.angle_alpha   90.00
_cell.angle_beta   90.00
_cell.angle_gamma   90.00
#
_symmetry.space_group_name_H-M   'P 1'
#
loop_
_entity.id
_entity.type
_entity.pdbx_description
1 polymer ?
#
loop_
_entity_poly.entity_id
_entity_poly.type
_entity_poly.pdbx_seq_one_letter_code
_entity_poly.pdbx_strand_id
1 'polypeptide(L)'
;MQRRPLLGVSLLAASLLLAGCSSAPPIDSRTGKPMMAGPWENRDLSLEDFNLDFLGQYTVKHAFINGINIDRCYPGAPPDHVQVVMMSFRDGSSSPGIVKEIANRPPQPYSKSAAFIGSQYSNTSNKYQPDGRTVLRNPDGTPQKKVVKGWTFSSLCKAEFAGGNDIYFGIRSAASQSIEEKIQGTSSRVSGPDRHFKDSRFLDTPRTETRWGNTWTWYRALIPTPVGDGVEMWMTPIGDSGYYITVTFNFIEAARQQNTEDYQRARQLMDGILQSVVIQKQ
;
A
#
# COMPACT_ATOMS: atom_id res chain seq x y z
N MET A 1 63.35 -32.75 43.50
CA MET A 1 64.28 -31.61 43.72
C MET A 1 64.62 -31.08 42.33
N GLN A 2 64.55 -29.81 41.95
CA GLN A 2 64.85 -28.60 42.69
C GLN A 2 64.42 -27.37 41.84
N ARG A 3 63.71 -26.42 42.48
CA ARG A 3 63.71 -24.95 42.31
C ARG A 3 63.25 -24.28 40.99
N ARG A 4 62.14 -23.55 41.10
CA ARG A 4 61.94 -22.20 40.52
C ARG A 4 62.65 -21.14 41.40
N PRO A 5 63.04 -19.97 40.84
CA PRO A 5 62.24 -18.73 40.97
C PRO A 5 62.19 -17.91 39.65
N LEU A 6 61.06 -17.34 39.20
CA LEU A 6 60.43 -16.04 39.54
C LEU A 6 61.28 -14.79 39.26
N LEU A 7 60.89 -14.00 38.23
CA LEU A 7 60.59 -12.55 38.29
C LEU A 7 60.46 -11.94 36.87
N GLY A 8 59.40 -11.17 36.64
CA GLY A 8 59.18 -10.41 35.40
C GLY A 8 57.73 -9.98 35.21
N VAL A 9 57.32 -8.97 35.97
CA VAL A 9 55.99 -8.35 36.03
C VAL A 9 55.68 -7.58 34.73
N SER A 10 54.45 -7.68 34.21
CA SER A 10 53.67 -6.50 33.81
C SER A 10 52.19 -6.85 33.57
N LEU A 11 51.35 -6.22 34.40
CA LEU A 11 49.92 -6.07 34.22
C LEU A 11 49.63 -5.25 32.95
N LEU A 12 48.58 -5.59 32.20
CA LEU A 12 47.58 -4.61 31.75
C LEU A 12 46.38 -5.29 31.11
N ALA A 13 45.21 -4.75 31.47
CA ALA A 13 43.88 -5.24 31.19
C ALA A 13 43.53 -5.21 29.69
N ALA A 14 42.78 -6.21 29.24
CA ALA A 14 42.00 -6.14 28.01
C ALA A 14 40.52 -6.36 28.38
N SER A 15 39.95 -5.36 29.04
CA SER A 15 38.51 -5.14 29.13
C SER A 15 38.18 -3.95 28.24
N LEU A 16 37.11 -4.07 27.45
CA LEU A 16 36.50 -3.09 26.53
C LEU A 16 37.03 -3.15 25.08
N LEU A 17 36.22 -3.76 24.21
CA LEU A 17 35.50 -3.03 23.17
C LEU A 17 34.36 -3.90 22.62
N LEU A 18 33.15 -3.62 23.10
CA LEU A 18 31.95 -3.67 22.28
C LEU A 18 32.19 -2.72 21.10
N ALA A 19 32.41 -3.26 19.90
CA ALA A 19 32.20 -2.54 18.67
C ALA A 19 31.21 -3.38 17.86
N GLY A 20 29.94 -2.95 17.88
CA GLY A 20 28.91 -3.53 17.05
C GLY A 20 29.37 -3.56 15.60
N CYS A 21 29.10 -4.66 14.92
CA CYS A 21 29.23 -4.77 13.48
C CYS A 21 28.26 -3.76 12.85
N SER A 22 28.69 -2.51 12.68
CA SER A 22 28.05 -1.61 11.73
C SER A 22 28.47 -2.12 10.35
N SER A 23 27.56 -2.81 9.68
CA SER A 23 27.62 -2.99 8.23
C SER A 23 27.93 -1.63 7.60
N ALA A 24 28.90 -1.58 6.70
CA ALA A 24 29.23 -0.38 5.96
C ALA A 24 27.95 0.20 5.31
N PRO A 25 27.80 1.52 5.20
CA PRO A 25 26.59 2.12 4.66
C PRO A 25 26.31 1.57 3.24
N PRO A 26 25.06 1.24 2.90
CA PRO A 26 24.70 0.82 1.55
C PRO A 26 25.18 1.86 0.54
N ILE A 27 25.69 1.42 -0.61
CA ILE A 27 26.27 2.30 -1.63
C ILE A 27 25.18 2.59 -2.67
N ASP A 28 24.98 3.87 -2.97
CA ASP A 28 24.07 4.28 -4.04
C ASP A 28 24.61 3.82 -5.40
N SER A 29 23.85 2.96 -6.08
CA SER A 29 24.23 2.40 -7.38
C SER A 29 24.26 3.43 -8.53
N ARG A 30 23.65 4.61 -8.37
CA ARG A 30 23.73 5.72 -9.34
C ARG A 30 24.96 6.59 -9.16
N THR A 31 25.50 6.71 -7.95
CA THR A 31 26.57 7.69 -7.64
C THR A 31 27.86 7.08 -7.10
N GLY A 32 27.86 5.79 -6.71
CA GLY A 32 29.03 5.07 -6.21
C GLY A 32 29.53 5.55 -4.84
N LYS A 33 28.72 6.34 -4.12
CA LYS A 33 29.07 6.89 -2.81
C LYS A 33 28.34 6.14 -1.69
N PRO A 34 28.90 6.07 -0.47
CA PRO A 34 28.16 5.61 0.70
C PRO A 34 26.88 6.43 0.81
N MET A 35 25.73 5.78 0.93
CA MET A 35 24.49 6.47 1.24
C MET A 35 24.70 7.18 2.57
N MET A 36 24.82 8.51 2.52
CA MET A 36 24.66 9.30 3.73
C MET A 36 23.25 9.02 4.24
N ALA A 37 23.12 8.78 5.55
CA ALA A 37 21.84 8.59 6.23
C ALA A 37 20.89 9.73 5.84
N GLY A 38 20.08 9.48 4.83
CA GLY A 38 19.21 10.47 4.21
C GLY A 38 17.82 10.43 4.85
N PRO A 39 16.92 11.33 4.45
CA PRO A 39 15.51 11.37 4.89
C PRO A 39 14.69 10.08 4.63
N TRP A 40 15.33 9.06 4.06
CA TRP A 40 14.80 7.77 3.65
C TRP A 40 15.33 6.61 4.52
N GLU A 41 16.29 6.88 5.43
CA GLU A 41 16.64 5.96 6.51
C GLU A 41 15.54 5.99 7.56
N ASN A 42 14.53 5.17 7.32
CA ASN A 42 13.40 4.94 8.20
C ASN A 42 13.87 4.30 9.51
N ARG A 43 14.32 5.07 10.51
CA ARG A 43 14.73 4.49 11.80
C ARG A 43 13.56 4.27 12.78
N ASP A 44 12.44 4.97 12.59
CA ASP A 44 11.26 4.91 13.48
C ASP A 44 9.95 4.63 12.71
N LEU A 45 9.86 3.47 12.03
CA LEU A 45 8.58 3.02 11.48
C LEU A 45 7.85 2.22 12.55
N SER A 46 6.77 2.78 13.06
CA SER A 46 5.83 2.10 13.95
C SER A 46 4.48 1.98 13.29
N LEU A 47 3.60 1.16 13.87
CA LEU A 47 2.18 1.19 13.54
C LEU A 47 1.48 2.15 14.50
N GLU A 48 0.66 3.05 13.98
CA GLU A 48 -0.31 3.85 14.73
C GLU A 48 -1.67 3.18 14.59
N ASP A 49 -2.28 2.85 15.72
CA ASP A 49 -3.61 2.25 15.77
C ASP A 49 -4.71 3.30 15.60
N PHE A 50 -5.71 2.94 14.82
CA PHE A 50 -6.90 3.74 14.55
C PHE A 50 -8.16 2.95 14.92
N ASN A 51 -9.14 3.67 15.46
CA ASN A 51 -10.46 3.17 15.75
C ASN A 51 -11.50 4.06 15.05
N LEU A 52 -12.13 3.52 14.02
CA LEU A 52 -13.11 4.21 13.19
C LEU A 52 -14.53 3.86 13.60
N ASP A 53 -15.35 4.88 13.81
CA ASP A 53 -16.80 4.81 13.67
C ASP A 53 -17.17 5.08 12.20
N PHE A 54 -17.50 4.01 11.48
CA PHE A 54 -17.78 4.06 10.05
C PHE A 54 -19.29 4.16 9.80
N LEU A 55 -19.72 5.37 9.44
CA LEU A 55 -21.10 5.72 9.10
C LEU A 55 -22.13 5.40 10.20
N GLY A 56 -21.70 5.31 11.47
CA GLY A 56 -22.55 4.95 12.61
C GLY A 56 -23.09 3.52 12.54
N GLN A 57 -22.45 2.64 11.76
CA GLN A 57 -22.91 1.27 11.51
C GLN A 57 -21.86 0.23 11.91
N TYR A 58 -20.59 0.56 11.72
CA TYR A 58 -19.48 -0.35 11.94
C TYR A 58 -18.36 0.33 12.72
N THR A 59 -17.83 -0.39 13.69
CA THR A 59 -16.52 -0.08 14.27
C THR A 59 -15.44 -0.79 13.44
N VAL A 60 -14.49 -0.02 12.92
CA VAL A 60 -13.34 -0.53 12.15
C VAL A 60 -12.06 -0.16 12.87
N LYS A 61 -11.37 -1.14 13.42
CA LYS A 61 -10.02 -0.95 13.95
C LYS A 61 -9.01 -1.35 12.88
N HIS A 62 -7.93 -0.58 12.76
CA HIS A 62 -6.78 -0.95 11.95
C HIS A 62 -5.59 -0.11 12.39
N ALA A 63 -4.40 -0.52 12.01
CA ALA A 63 -3.18 0.23 12.22
C ALA A 63 -2.56 0.57 10.87
N PHE A 64 -1.87 1.71 10.81
CA PHE A 64 -1.09 2.06 9.64
C PHE A 64 0.28 2.62 10.05
N ILE A 65 1.19 2.63 9.09
CA ILE A 65 2.56 3.04 9.33
C ILE A 65 2.58 4.52 9.70
N ASN A 66 3.33 4.82 10.77
CA ASN A 66 3.62 6.17 11.23
C ASN A 66 5.13 6.41 11.12
N GLY A 67 5.51 7.64 10.79
CA GLY A 67 6.88 8.03 10.57
C GLY A 67 7.02 9.37 9.85
N ILE A 68 8.26 9.75 9.56
CA ILE A 68 8.58 10.96 8.80
C ILE A 68 8.23 10.72 7.32
N ASN A 69 7.63 11.71 6.66
CA ASN A 69 7.19 11.64 5.25
C ASN A 69 6.14 10.55 4.94
N ILE A 70 5.37 10.13 5.93
CA ILE A 70 4.25 9.21 5.75
C ILE A 70 2.93 9.98 5.68
N ASP A 71 2.11 9.70 4.68
CA ASP A 71 0.76 10.26 4.57
C ASP A 71 -0.16 9.53 5.56
N ARG A 72 -0.43 10.17 6.72
CA ARG A 72 -1.32 9.64 7.76
C ARG A 72 -2.77 9.48 7.28
N CYS A 73 -3.48 8.44 7.76
CA CYS A 73 -4.80 8.06 7.25
C CYS A 73 -5.91 9.09 7.49
N TYR A 74 -5.93 9.70 8.68
CA TYR A 74 -7.00 10.59 9.12
C TYR A 74 -6.43 11.90 9.68
N PRO A 75 -5.83 12.75 8.84
CA PRO A 75 -5.15 13.95 9.32
C PRO A 75 -6.12 14.90 10.04
N GLY A 76 -5.79 15.21 11.30
CA GLY A 76 -6.61 16.06 12.19
C GLY A 76 -7.72 15.34 12.95
N ALA A 77 -7.92 14.03 12.73
CA ALA A 77 -8.83 13.22 13.55
C ALA A 77 -8.04 12.50 14.66
N PRO A 78 -8.62 12.37 15.87
CA PRO A 78 -8.01 11.63 16.96
C PRO A 78 -8.00 10.13 16.63
N PRO A 79 -6.85 9.44 16.73
CA PRO A 79 -6.73 8.07 16.26
C PRO A 79 -7.62 7.07 17.01
N ASP A 80 -7.90 7.30 18.29
CA ASP A 80 -8.78 6.48 19.13
C ASP A 80 -10.28 6.65 18.85
N HIS A 81 -10.67 7.71 18.11
CA HIS A 81 -12.06 7.98 17.76
C HIS A 81 -12.21 8.76 16.45
N VAL A 82 -11.95 8.10 15.33
CA VAL A 82 -12.16 8.68 14.00
C VAL A 82 -13.62 8.47 13.58
N GLN A 83 -14.36 9.55 13.34
CA GLN A 83 -15.72 9.45 12.82
C GLN A 83 -15.76 9.67 11.31
N VAL A 84 -16.37 8.73 10.60
CA VAL A 84 -16.71 8.87 9.19
C VAL A 84 -18.22 9.03 9.07
N VAL A 85 -18.67 10.17 8.55
CA VAL A 85 -20.09 10.49 8.42
C VAL A 85 -20.45 10.72 6.95
N MET A 86 -21.71 10.47 6.60
CA MET A 86 -22.20 10.81 5.27
C MET A 86 -22.42 12.33 5.17
N MET A 87 -21.74 12.98 4.24
CA MET A 87 -21.98 14.38 3.90
C MET A 87 -22.97 14.46 2.74
N SER A 88 -23.90 15.41 2.81
CA SER A 88 -24.82 15.74 1.72
C SER A 88 -24.47 17.11 1.15
N PHE A 89 -24.43 17.22 -0.17
CA PHE A 89 -24.11 18.46 -0.87
C PHE A 89 -25.36 19.08 -1.51
N ARG A 90 -25.29 20.37 -1.84
CA ARG A 90 -26.43 21.14 -2.38
C ARG A 90 -26.92 20.62 -3.75
N ASP A 91 -26.06 19.93 -4.48
CA ASP A 91 -26.37 19.31 -5.77
C ASP A 91 -27.08 17.94 -5.62
N GLY A 92 -27.41 17.54 -4.40
CA GLY A 92 -28.05 16.25 -4.10
C GLY A 92 -27.07 15.08 -4.04
N SER A 93 -25.77 15.29 -4.31
CA SER A 93 -24.76 14.26 -4.14
C SER A 93 -24.46 14.01 -2.66
N SER A 94 -23.91 12.84 -2.35
CA SER A 94 -23.42 12.50 -1.02
C SER A 94 -22.07 11.80 -1.10
N SER A 95 -21.25 12.00 -0.06
CA SER A 95 -19.95 11.37 0.07
C SER A 95 -19.59 11.19 1.53
N PRO A 96 -18.91 10.10 1.91
CA PRO A 96 -18.29 10.02 3.22
C PRO A 96 -17.30 11.16 3.43
N GLY A 97 -17.30 11.70 4.65
CA GLY A 97 -16.36 12.68 5.14
C GLY A 97 -15.81 12.28 6.50
N ILE A 98 -14.58 12.70 6.77
CA ILE A 98 -13.91 12.45 8.06
C ILE A 98 -14.14 13.66 8.94
N VAL A 99 -14.66 13.44 10.15
CA VAL A 99 -14.74 14.47 11.17
C VAL A 99 -13.34 14.70 11.72
N LYS A 100 -12.89 15.96 11.69
CA LYS A 100 -11.60 16.35 12.25
C LYS A 100 -11.75 17.58 13.13
N GLU A 101 -10.82 17.72 14.06
CA GLU A 101 -10.71 18.91 14.89
C GLU A 101 -10.10 20.07 14.08
N ILE A 102 -10.57 21.27 14.37
CA ILE A 102 -10.05 22.51 13.82
C ILE A 102 -9.86 23.46 14.99
N ALA A 103 -8.69 24.11 15.06
CA ALA A 103 -8.42 25.08 16.11
C ALA A 103 -9.55 26.13 16.20
N ASN A 104 -10.07 26.32 17.42
CA ASN A 104 -11.11 27.30 17.75
C ASN A 104 -12.46 27.09 17.04
N ARG A 105 -12.80 25.87 16.59
CA ARG A 105 -14.11 25.57 16.01
C ARG A 105 -14.62 24.18 16.45
N PRO A 106 -15.94 23.94 16.46
CA PRO A 106 -16.47 22.60 16.60
C PRO A 106 -15.91 21.67 15.51
N PRO A 107 -15.74 20.36 15.80
CA PRO A 107 -15.35 19.39 14.78
C PRO A 107 -16.30 19.43 13.59
N GLN A 108 -15.74 19.34 12.38
CA GLN A 108 -16.52 19.36 11.14
C GLN A 108 -16.12 18.20 10.22
N PRO A 109 -17.06 17.63 9.45
CA PRO A 109 -16.75 16.63 8.45
C PRO A 109 -16.13 17.27 7.22
N TYR A 110 -15.07 16.65 6.71
CA TYR A 110 -14.42 17.04 5.46
C TYR A 110 -14.50 15.94 4.44
N SER A 111 -14.94 16.30 3.25
CA SER A 111 -15.07 15.35 2.16
C SER A 111 -13.72 14.75 1.78
N LYS A 112 -13.72 13.43 1.60
CA LYS A 112 -12.64 12.68 0.97
C LYS A 112 -13.21 11.86 -0.20
N SER A 113 -14.08 12.47 -1.02
CA SER A 113 -14.72 11.79 -2.15
C SER A 113 -13.74 11.06 -3.06
N ALA A 114 -12.57 11.64 -3.35
CA ALA A 114 -11.56 10.99 -4.18
C ALA A 114 -11.00 9.69 -3.56
N ALA A 115 -11.00 9.55 -2.24
CA ALA A 115 -10.56 8.34 -1.55
C ALA A 115 -11.70 7.31 -1.42
N PHE A 116 -12.90 7.75 -1.02
CA PHE A 116 -14.04 6.86 -0.79
C PHE A 116 -14.79 6.49 -2.07
N ILE A 117 -15.11 7.46 -2.92
CA ILE A 117 -15.94 7.28 -4.12
C ILE A 117 -15.05 7.10 -5.37
N GLY A 118 -13.89 7.75 -5.40
CA GLY A 118 -13.00 7.73 -6.55
C GLY A 118 -13.52 8.55 -7.73
N SER A 119 -12.86 8.41 -8.87
CA SER A 119 -13.27 9.02 -10.14
C SER A 119 -13.19 8.00 -11.27
N GLN A 120 -14.21 8.01 -12.13
CA GLN A 120 -14.21 7.17 -13.32
C GLN A 120 -13.31 7.81 -14.39
N TYR A 121 -12.50 7.01 -15.05
CA TYR A 121 -11.77 7.41 -16.25
C TYR A 121 -12.22 6.58 -17.45
N SER A 122 -12.10 7.15 -18.64
CA SER A 122 -12.28 6.44 -19.91
C SER A 122 -11.12 6.73 -20.83
N ASN A 123 -10.44 5.69 -21.31
CA ASN A 123 -9.38 5.80 -22.29
C ASN A 123 -9.84 5.20 -23.62
N THR A 124 -9.80 6.02 -24.67
CA THR A 124 -10.18 5.62 -26.03
C THR A 124 -8.94 5.48 -26.89
N SER A 125 -8.73 4.29 -27.43
CA SER A 125 -7.60 3.96 -28.31
C SER A 125 -8.08 3.26 -29.57
N ASN A 126 -7.21 3.15 -30.58
CA ASN A 126 -7.51 2.33 -31.75
C ASN A 126 -7.42 0.84 -31.38
N LYS A 127 -8.26 -0.01 -31.99
CA LYS A 127 -8.03 -1.45 -31.98
C LYS A 127 -6.95 -1.79 -33.01
N TYR A 128 -6.07 -2.72 -32.64
CA TYR A 128 -5.00 -3.21 -33.50
C TYR A 128 -5.20 -4.70 -33.79
N GLN A 129 -4.67 -5.17 -34.92
CA GLN A 129 -4.49 -6.60 -35.18
C GLN A 129 -3.55 -7.22 -34.13
N PRO A 130 -3.51 -8.57 -34.02
CA PRO A 130 -2.58 -9.26 -33.13
C PRO A 130 -1.10 -8.91 -33.35
N ASP A 131 -0.76 -8.37 -34.54
CA ASP A 131 0.58 -7.86 -34.87
C ASP A 131 0.98 -6.57 -34.09
N GLY A 132 0.02 -5.91 -33.43
CA GLY A 132 0.20 -4.69 -32.65
C GLY A 132 0.57 -3.44 -33.47
N ARG A 133 0.50 -3.49 -34.81
CA ARG A 133 0.92 -2.39 -35.71
C ARG A 133 -0.20 -1.95 -36.65
N THR A 134 -1.03 -2.87 -37.09
CA THR A 134 -2.08 -2.60 -38.06
C THR A 134 -3.39 -2.22 -37.35
N VAL A 135 -3.89 -1.01 -37.58
CA VAL A 135 -5.17 -0.54 -37.00
C VAL A 135 -6.35 -1.24 -37.69
N LEU A 136 -7.24 -1.84 -36.89
CA LEU A 136 -8.49 -2.41 -37.40
C LEU A 136 -9.44 -1.30 -37.87
N ARG A 137 -10.09 -1.49 -39.01
CA ARG A 137 -10.99 -0.51 -39.64
C ARG A 137 -12.41 -1.04 -39.75
N ASN A 138 -13.38 -0.13 -39.72
CA ASN A 138 -14.78 -0.38 -40.05
C ASN A 138 -14.95 -0.50 -41.58
N PRO A 139 -16.10 -0.99 -42.08
CA PRO A 139 -16.38 -1.05 -43.52
C PRO A 139 -16.29 0.31 -44.24
N ASP A 140 -16.54 1.41 -43.53
CA ASP A 140 -16.41 2.79 -44.02
C ASP A 140 -14.95 3.33 -44.01
N GLY A 141 -13.98 2.51 -43.62
CA GLY A 141 -12.56 2.86 -43.55
C GLY A 141 -12.12 3.58 -42.26
N THR A 142 -13.03 3.91 -41.35
CA THR A 142 -12.70 4.58 -40.08
C THR A 142 -12.00 3.62 -39.09
N PRO A 143 -11.04 4.07 -38.26
CA PRO A 143 -10.43 3.24 -37.23
C PRO A 143 -11.46 2.72 -36.21
N GLN A 144 -11.47 1.41 -35.97
CA GLN A 144 -12.21 0.84 -34.85
C GLN A 144 -11.64 1.36 -33.53
N LYS A 145 -12.52 1.80 -32.64
CA LYS A 145 -12.13 2.31 -31.32
C LYS A 145 -12.36 1.26 -30.23
N LYS A 146 -11.44 1.22 -29.26
CA LYS A 146 -11.58 0.50 -27.99
C LYS A 146 -11.71 1.55 -26.90
N VAL A 147 -12.81 1.52 -26.16
CA VAL A 147 -12.98 2.34 -24.96
C VAL A 147 -12.76 1.43 -23.75
N VAL A 148 -11.79 1.79 -22.91
CA VAL A 148 -11.55 1.14 -21.62
C VAL A 148 -11.98 2.10 -20.53
N LYS A 149 -12.96 1.70 -19.72
CA LYS A 149 -13.36 2.43 -18.53
C LYS A 149 -12.72 1.81 -17.30
N GLY A 150 -12.50 2.61 -16.27
CA GLY A 150 -12.03 2.15 -14.99
C GLY A 150 -12.19 3.22 -13.93
N TRP A 151 -11.67 2.93 -12.73
CA TRP A 151 -11.76 3.81 -11.58
C TRP A 151 -10.38 4.10 -11.00
N THR A 152 -10.20 5.34 -10.56
CA THR A 152 -9.05 5.81 -9.82
C THR A 152 -9.50 6.26 -8.44
N PHE A 153 -8.76 5.84 -7.42
CA PHE A 153 -9.00 6.24 -6.03
C PHE A 153 -7.72 6.85 -5.47
N SER A 154 -7.86 7.89 -4.67
CA SER A 154 -6.78 8.34 -3.79
C SER A 154 -6.63 7.35 -2.63
N SER A 155 -5.41 7.11 -2.18
CA SER A 155 -5.20 6.42 -0.91
C SER A 155 -5.70 7.29 0.26
N LEU A 156 -6.20 6.66 1.33
CA LEU A 156 -6.42 7.37 2.58
C LEU A 156 -5.08 7.70 3.24
N CYS A 157 -4.16 6.75 3.18
CA CYS A 157 -2.79 6.86 3.65
C CYS A 157 -1.87 6.02 2.78
N LYS A 158 -0.61 6.46 2.71
CA LYS A 158 0.43 5.76 1.98
C LYS A 158 1.77 5.96 2.65
N ALA A 159 2.62 4.97 2.47
CA ALA A 159 3.96 4.96 3.02
C ALA A 159 4.91 4.40 1.96
N GLU A 160 5.91 5.21 1.61
CA GLU A 160 6.94 4.87 0.62
C GLU A 160 8.25 4.68 1.37
N PHE A 161 8.97 3.60 1.08
CA PHE A 161 10.16 3.21 1.81
C PHE A 161 11.35 2.98 0.88
N ALA A 162 12.55 3.01 1.47
CA ALA A 162 13.76 2.58 0.79
C ALA A 162 13.61 1.18 0.17
N GLY A 163 14.33 0.95 -0.93
CA GLY A 163 14.27 -0.33 -1.66
C GLY A 163 13.09 -0.48 -2.62
N GLY A 164 12.33 0.59 -2.90
CA GLY A 164 11.25 0.57 -3.91
C GLY A 164 9.99 -0.13 -3.43
N ASN A 165 9.62 0.09 -2.17
CA ASN A 165 8.48 -0.53 -1.52
C ASN A 165 7.46 0.54 -1.12
N ASP A 166 6.20 0.34 -1.48
CA ASP A 166 5.12 1.24 -1.08
C ASP A 166 3.94 0.45 -0.50
N ILE A 167 3.35 0.95 0.59
CA ILE A 167 2.12 0.40 1.15
C ILE A 167 1.04 1.48 1.14
N TYR A 168 -0.14 1.12 0.65
CA TYR A 168 -1.31 2.00 0.56
C TYR A 168 -2.48 1.39 1.31
N PHE A 169 -3.19 2.20 2.07
CA PHE A 169 -4.45 1.82 2.70
C PHE A 169 -5.58 2.74 2.20
N GLY A 170 -6.77 2.16 2.01
CA GLY A 170 -7.93 2.89 1.52
C GLY A 170 -9.24 2.21 1.91
N ILE A 171 -10.33 2.97 1.82
CA ILE A 171 -11.70 2.48 1.95
C ILE A 171 -12.44 2.97 0.71
N ARG A 172 -13.11 2.07 -0.01
CA ARG A 172 -13.70 2.36 -1.32
C ARG A 172 -15.17 1.96 -1.35
N SER A 173 -15.95 2.72 -2.10
CA SER A 173 -17.34 2.44 -2.41
C SER A 173 -17.43 1.25 -3.35
N ALA A 174 -18.16 0.21 -2.94
CA ALA A 174 -18.47 -0.93 -3.78
C ALA A 174 -19.43 -0.56 -4.92
N ALA A 175 -20.18 0.53 -4.79
CA ALA A 175 -21.03 1.06 -5.86
C ALA A 175 -20.23 1.76 -6.97
N SER A 176 -19.07 2.33 -6.63
CA SER A 176 -18.14 2.88 -7.64
C SER A 176 -17.41 1.74 -8.35
N GLN A 177 -16.70 0.90 -7.60
CA GLN A 177 -15.99 -0.25 -8.15
C GLN A 177 -16.09 -1.40 -7.16
N SER A 178 -16.75 -2.49 -7.53
CA SER A 178 -16.82 -3.67 -6.68
C SER A 178 -15.46 -4.40 -6.61
N ILE A 179 -15.28 -5.24 -5.58
CA ILE A 179 -14.10 -6.12 -5.48
C ILE A 179 -13.98 -7.01 -6.73
N GLU A 180 -15.11 -7.53 -7.22
CA GLU A 180 -15.15 -8.36 -8.42
C GLU A 180 -14.71 -7.57 -9.66
N GLU A 181 -15.24 -6.35 -9.87
CA GLU A 181 -14.84 -5.50 -10.99
C GLU A 181 -13.34 -5.17 -10.93
N LYS A 182 -12.82 -4.90 -9.71
CA LYS A 182 -11.38 -4.67 -9.50
C LYS A 182 -10.55 -5.89 -9.93
N ILE A 183 -10.97 -7.10 -9.56
CA ILE A 183 -10.29 -8.36 -9.92
C ILE A 183 -10.37 -8.64 -11.41
N GLN A 184 -11.54 -8.46 -12.03
CA GLN A 184 -11.73 -8.61 -13.47
C GLN A 184 -10.87 -7.61 -14.25
N GLY A 185 -10.79 -6.37 -13.77
CA GLY A 185 -9.92 -5.33 -14.32
C GLY A 185 -8.45 -5.70 -14.24
N THR A 186 -7.98 -6.24 -13.12
CA THR A 186 -6.61 -6.76 -12.98
C THR A 186 -6.37 -7.97 -13.88
N SER A 187 -7.30 -8.92 -13.92
CA SER A 187 -7.21 -10.12 -14.76
C SER A 187 -7.04 -9.74 -16.24
N SER A 188 -7.84 -8.77 -16.71
CA SER A 188 -7.74 -8.25 -18.07
C SER A 188 -6.41 -7.55 -18.37
N ARG A 189 -5.77 -6.94 -17.36
CA ARG A 189 -4.45 -6.31 -17.50
C ARG A 189 -3.34 -7.35 -17.61
N VAL A 190 -3.38 -8.39 -16.77
CA VAL A 190 -2.33 -9.42 -16.74
C VAL A 190 -2.49 -10.50 -17.81
N SER A 191 -3.68 -10.66 -18.40
CA SER A 191 -3.93 -11.57 -19.53
C SER A 191 -3.93 -10.86 -20.89
N GLY A 192 -3.78 -9.53 -20.90
CA GLY A 192 -3.94 -8.72 -22.10
C GLY A 192 -2.69 -8.76 -23.01
N PRO A 193 -2.85 -8.81 -24.34
CA PRO A 193 -1.72 -8.76 -25.28
C PRO A 193 -1.08 -7.37 -25.40
N ASP A 194 -1.45 -6.43 -24.52
CA ASP A 194 -0.98 -5.05 -24.57
C ASP A 194 0.54 -5.01 -24.34
N ARG A 195 1.24 -4.30 -25.23
CA ARG A 195 2.70 -4.16 -25.21
C ARG A 195 3.24 -3.67 -23.88
N HIS A 196 2.47 -2.86 -23.13
CA HIS A 196 2.86 -2.31 -21.85
C HIS A 196 2.78 -3.33 -20.70
N PHE A 197 2.05 -4.43 -20.89
CA PHE A 197 1.78 -5.44 -19.87
C PHE A 197 2.27 -6.83 -20.27
N LYS A 198 3.13 -6.96 -21.30
CA LYS A 198 3.58 -8.27 -21.83
C LYS A 198 4.14 -9.23 -20.79
N ASP A 199 4.83 -8.71 -19.78
CA ASP A 199 5.43 -9.53 -18.71
C ASP A 199 4.53 -9.64 -17.47
N SER A 200 3.35 -9.00 -17.51
CA SER A 200 2.42 -9.00 -16.41
C SER A 200 1.75 -10.36 -16.30
N ARG A 201 1.67 -10.88 -15.07
CA ARG A 201 1.05 -12.17 -14.78
C ARG A 201 0.68 -12.24 -13.32
N PHE A 202 -0.28 -13.10 -12.98
CA PHE A 202 -0.46 -13.46 -11.57
C PHE A 202 0.73 -14.28 -11.08
N LEU A 203 1.27 -13.89 -9.92
CA LEU A 203 2.13 -14.74 -9.10
C LEU A 203 1.25 -15.67 -8.24
N ASP A 204 0.14 -15.13 -7.75
CA ASP A 204 -0.95 -15.87 -7.11
C ASP A 204 -2.27 -15.35 -7.68
N THR A 205 -3.06 -16.27 -8.21
CA THR A 205 -4.37 -15.94 -8.75
C THR A 205 -5.30 -15.40 -7.66
N PRO A 206 -6.25 -14.52 -8.01
CA PRO A 206 -7.22 -14.00 -7.06
C PRO A 206 -7.94 -15.12 -6.31
N ARG A 207 -8.00 -15.01 -4.99
CA ARG A 207 -8.73 -15.95 -4.15
C ARG A 207 -9.35 -15.25 -2.94
N THR A 208 -10.35 -15.90 -2.37
CA THR A 208 -11.05 -15.44 -1.17
C THR A 208 -10.83 -16.43 -0.05
N GLU A 209 -10.38 -15.95 1.10
CA GLU A 209 -10.13 -16.77 2.29
C GLU A 209 -10.45 -15.99 3.56
N THR A 210 -10.86 -16.70 4.61
CA THR A 210 -11.03 -16.09 5.93
C THR A 210 -9.69 -16.04 6.64
N ARG A 211 -9.23 -14.83 6.97
CA ARG A 211 -7.96 -14.60 7.67
C ARG A 211 -8.11 -13.42 8.64
N TRP A 212 -7.52 -13.56 9.83
CA TRP A 212 -7.58 -12.53 10.88
C TRP A 212 -9.01 -12.05 11.19
N GLY A 213 -9.97 -12.99 11.21
CA GLY A 213 -11.37 -12.69 11.51
C GLY A 213 -12.17 -12.03 10.39
N ASN A 214 -11.59 -11.77 9.21
CA ASN A 214 -12.29 -11.16 8.08
C ASN A 214 -12.22 -12.03 6.83
N THR A 215 -13.19 -11.86 5.92
CA THR A 215 -13.18 -12.49 4.60
C THR A 215 -12.39 -11.62 3.63
N TRP A 216 -11.16 -12.04 3.34
CA TRP A 216 -10.26 -11.33 2.46
C TRP A 216 -10.29 -11.90 1.06
N THR A 217 -10.40 -11.03 0.07
CA THR A 217 -10.10 -11.35 -1.32
C THR A 217 -8.80 -10.69 -1.71
N TRP A 218 -7.85 -11.45 -2.25
CA TRP A 218 -6.52 -10.93 -2.54
C TRP A 218 -5.87 -11.61 -3.73
N TYR A 219 -4.84 -10.98 -4.27
CA TYR A 219 -3.99 -11.53 -5.33
C TYR A 219 -2.56 -11.00 -5.23
N ARG A 220 -1.62 -11.68 -5.89
CA ARG A 220 -0.28 -11.16 -6.20
C ARG A 220 -0.05 -11.20 -7.69
N ALA A 221 0.48 -10.12 -8.23
CA ALA A 221 0.74 -10.03 -9.66
C ALA A 221 2.04 -9.26 -9.93
N LEU A 222 2.65 -9.59 -11.06
CA LEU A 222 3.62 -8.73 -11.69
C LEU A 222 2.87 -7.75 -12.57
N ILE A 223 2.94 -6.47 -12.22
CA ILE A 223 2.35 -5.36 -12.95
C ILE A 223 3.32 -4.20 -12.78
N PRO A 224 3.80 -3.58 -13.87
CA PRO A 224 4.66 -2.41 -13.76
C PRO A 224 4.02 -1.33 -12.89
N THR A 225 4.73 -0.90 -11.85
CA THR A 225 4.36 0.20 -10.95
C THR A 225 5.45 1.29 -10.99
N PRO A 226 5.20 2.49 -10.44
CA PRO A 226 6.23 3.54 -10.38
C PRO A 226 7.50 3.14 -9.62
N VAL A 227 7.39 2.23 -8.63
CA VAL A 227 8.47 1.88 -7.70
C VAL A 227 9.03 0.47 -7.88
N GLY A 228 8.33 -0.39 -8.61
CA GLY A 228 8.70 -1.79 -8.82
C GLY A 228 7.77 -2.50 -9.80
N ASP A 229 7.73 -3.82 -9.75
CA ASP A 229 6.98 -4.67 -10.67
C ASP A 229 6.05 -5.65 -9.95
N GLY A 230 6.19 -5.83 -8.64
CA GLY A 230 5.32 -6.67 -7.81
C GLY A 230 4.19 -5.87 -7.15
N VAL A 231 2.99 -6.43 -7.18
CA VAL A 231 1.81 -5.90 -6.50
C VAL A 231 1.15 -7.03 -5.72
N GLU A 232 0.88 -6.78 -4.45
CA GLU A 232 0.00 -7.58 -3.59
C GLU A 232 -1.17 -6.70 -3.14
N MET A 233 -2.40 -7.14 -3.38
CA MET A 233 -3.60 -6.39 -3.02
C MET A 233 -4.54 -7.25 -2.20
N TRP A 234 -4.96 -6.71 -1.06
CA TRP A 234 -5.92 -7.31 -0.14
C TRP A 234 -7.17 -6.44 -0.05
N MET A 235 -8.34 -7.06 -0.09
CA MET A 235 -9.63 -6.38 -0.04
C MET A 235 -10.59 -7.11 0.89
N THR A 236 -11.27 -6.40 1.77
CA THR A 236 -12.31 -6.97 2.65
C THR A 236 -13.51 -6.02 2.75
N PRO A 237 -14.76 -6.52 2.64
CA PRO A 237 -15.95 -5.70 2.86
C PRO A 237 -16.01 -5.16 4.30
N ILE A 238 -16.54 -3.95 4.48
CA ILE A 238 -16.95 -3.43 5.79
C ILE A 238 -18.42 -3.83 5.99
N GLY A 239 -18.63 -5.10 6.36
CA GLY A 239 -19.95 -5.70 6.49
C GLY A 239 -20.86 -5.45 5.28
N ASP A 240 -22.08 -4.99 5.54
CA ASP A 240 -23.10 -4.63 4.55
C ASP A 240 -23.13 -3.11 4.20
N SER A 241 -22.14 -2.33 4.66
CA SER A 241 -22.14 -0.85 4.52
C SER A 241 -22.08 -0.32 3.08
N GLY A 242 -21.78 -1.18 2.10
CA GLY A 242 -21.51 -0.78 0.72
C GLY A 242 -20.08 -0.27 0.48
N TYR A 243 -19.18 -0.41 1.46
CA TYR A 243 -17.76 -0.07 1.34
C TYR A 243 -16.85 -1.26 1.64
N TYR A 244 -15.62 -1.21 1.15
CA TYR A 244 -14.58 -2.22 1.42
C TYR A 244 -13.22 -1.57 1.64
N ILE A 245 -12.41 -2.20 2.51
CA ILE A 245 -11.03 -1.82 2.76
C ILE A 245 -10.15 -2.35 1.64
N THR A 246 -9.13 -1.60 1.26
CA THR A 246 -8.04 -2.05 0.39
C THR A 246 -6.71 -1.81 1.05
N VAL A 247 -5.84 -2.82 1.07
CA VAL A 247 -4.43 -2.69 1.45
C VAL A 247 -3.59 -3.16 0.27
N THR A 248 -2.71 -2.30 -0.23
CA THR A 248 -1.86 -2.59 -1.41
C THR A 248 -0.41 -2.49 -1.01
N PHE A 249 0.38 -3.49 -1.37
CA PHE A 249 1.83 -3.50 -1.22
C PHE A 249 2.47 -3.61 -2.60
N ASN A 250 3.17 -2.55 -3.01
CA ASN A 250 4.01 -2.56 -4.20
C ASN A 250 5.46 -2.82 -3.78
N PHE A 251 6.15 -3.66 -4.52
CA PHE A 251 7.53 -4.04 -4.23
C PHE A 251 8.27 -4.43 -5.51
N ILE A 252 9.59 -4.57 -5.42
CA ILE A 252 10.41 -5.15 -6.48
C ILE A 252 10.44 -6.67 -6.31
N GLU A 253 10.00 -7.42 -7.31
CA GLU A 253 9.92 -8.88 -7.27
C GLU A 253 11.29 -9.53 -7.06
N ALA A 254 12.34 -9.00 -7.68
CA ALA A 254 13.70 -9.47 -7.47
C ALA A 254 14.14 -9.32 -6.00
N ALA A 255 13.76 -8.21 -5.34
CA ALA A 255 14.06 -7.98 -3.92
C ALA A 255 13.30 -8.98 -3.02
N ARG A 256 12.04 -9.31 -3.36
CA ARG A 256 11.29 -10.39 -2.70
C ARG A 256 11.98 -11.74 -2.85
N GLN A 257 12.40 -12.11 -4.06
CA GLN A 257 13.04 -13.40 -4.32
C GLN A 257 14.38 -13.56 -3.61
N GLN A 258 15.15 -12.47 -3.51
CA GLN A 258 16.40 -12.41 -2.74
C GLN A 258 16.15 -12.22 -1.25
N ASN A 259 14.90 -12.01 -0.85
CA ASN A 259 14.48 -11.78 0.53
C ASN A 259 15.33 -10.69 1.22
N THR A 260 15.51 -9.55 0.53
CA THR A 260 16.34 -8.44 1.03
C THR A 260 15.81 -7.90 2.36
N GLU A 261 16.68 -7.27 3.15
CA GLU A 261 16.31 -6.68 4.44
C GLU A 261 15.18 -5.64 4.29
N ASP A 262 15.27 -4.76 3.31
CA ASP A 262 14.21 -3.76 3.02
C ASP A 262 12.86 -4.42 2.71
N TYR A 263 12.87 -5.50 1.92
CA TYR A 263 11.64 -6.25 1.62
C TYR A 263 11.07 -6.92 2.87
N GLN A 264 11.91 -7.58 3.68
CA GLN A 264 11.46 -8.23 4.92
C GLN A 264 10.81 -7.22 5.87
N ARG A 265 11.41 -6.04 6.01
CA ARG A 265 10.89 -4.98 6.86
C ARG A 265 9.55 -4.45 6.34
N ALA A 266 9.44 -4.15 5.06
CA ALA A 266 8.18 -3.71 4.46
C ALA A 266 7.09 -4.78 4.58
N ARG A 267 7.44 -6.06 4.39
CA ARG A 267 6.55 -7.21 4.56
C ARG A 267 6.02 -7.32 5.98
N GLN A 268 6.87 -7.16 6.99
CA GLN A 268 6.46 -7.18 8.41
C GLN A 268 5.45 -6.07 8.72
N LEU A 269 5.67 -4.85 8.20
CA LEU A 269 4.73 -3.75 8.36
C LEU A 269 3.40 -4.03 7.66
N MET A 270 3.43 -4.55 6.43
CA MET A 270 2.24 -4.96 5.70
C MET A 270 1.45 -6.04 6.45
N ASP A 271 2.13 -7.05 7.01
CA ASP A 271 1.48 -8.09 7.81
C ASP A 271 0.85 -7.54 9.08
N GLY A 272 1.52 -6.60 9.76
CA GLY A 272 0.97 -5.91 10.92
C GLY A 272 -0.28 -5.09 10.59
N ILE A 273 -0.27 -4.34 9.48
CA ILE A 273 -1.45 -3.63 8.97
C ILE A 273 -2.60 -4.61 8.74
N LEU A 274 -2.37 -5.69 7.99
CA LEU A 274 -3.43 -6.65 7.68
C LEU A 274 -4.01 -7.33 8.93
N GLN A 275 -3.14 -7.70 9.89
CA GLN A 275 -3.53 -8.33 11.17
C GLN A 275 -4.32 -7.41 12.08
N SER A 276 -4.07 -6.10 12.01
CA SER A 276 -4.74 -5.10 12.84
C SER A 276 -6.19 -4.84 12.44
N VAL A 277 -6.62 -5.24 11.23
CA VAL A 277 -7.95 -4.94 10.72
C VAL A 277 -9.00 -5.76 11.47
N VAL A 278 -9.88 -5.09 12.20
CA VAL A 278 -11.02 -5.70 12.90
C VAL A 278 -12.29 -4.92 12.55
N ILE A 279 -13.31 -5.62 12.07
CA ILE A 279 -14.59 -5.04 11.64
C ILE A 279 -15.70 -5.61 12.53
N GLN A 280 -16.45 -4.73 13.19
CA GLN A 280 -17.52 -5.09 14.12
C GLN A 280 -18.77 -4.27 13.82
N LYS A 281 -19.93 -4.93 13.74
CA LYS A 281 -21.22 -4.24 13.64
C LYS A 281 -21.55 -3.60 15.00
N GLN A 282 -22.01 -2.35 14.97
CA GLN A 282 -22.48 -1.65 16.17
C GLN A 282 -23.89 -2.09 16.57
#